data_AF-A0AA88GK12-F1
#
_entry.id   AF-A0AA88GK12-F1
#
_cell.length_a   1.000
_cell.length_b   1.000
_cell.length_c   1.000
_cell.angle_alpha   90.00
_cell.angle_beta   90.00
_cell.angle_gamma   90.00
#
_symmetry.space_group_name_H-M   'P 1'
#
loop_
_entity.id
_entity.type
_entity.pdbx_description
1 polymer ?
#
loop_
_entity_poly.entity_id
_entity_poly.type
_entity_poly.pdbx_seq_one_letter_code
_entity_poly.pdbx_strand_id
1 'polypeptide(L)'
;MKSAMRNSKPVPPFSIRVKLGSKQANVILDPSHESFSSFHLHYTLNFTPEQRLFVKIIALEDEESKVRINFHNDKDIPMGTILTKEQMIHDLRPNKNYLVIIQDTRTVTENDLTPDELKDIKRVFDEMDKDKSGSISLQEVKQFYKQEMELNMRIARKVCDQKIQKQILRKEIFEKEYVRACQFFETIMNSNISHFMQQDTDNNQVVTWEEFLKHQAKVKVSNRKIG
;
A
#
# COMPACT_ATOMS: atom_id res chain seq x y z
N MET A 1 -17.69 -22.99 48.62
CA MET A 1 -17.47 -23.48 47.24
C MET A 1 -16.11 -22.98 46.77
N LYS A 2 -15.10 -23.86 46.73
CA LYS A 2 -13.74 -23.51 46.27
C LYS A 2 -13.74 -23.54 44.74
N SER A 3 -13.62 -22.37 44.13
CA SER A 3 -13.39 -22.20 42.70
C SER A 3 -12.09 -22.91 42.30
N ALA A 4 -12.21 -23.92 41.43
CA ALA A 4 -11.08 -24.61 40.86
C ALA A 4 -10.32 -23.67 39.92
N MET A 5 -9.20 -23.10 40.39
CA MET A 5 -8.19 -22.51 39.52
C MET A 5 -7.67 -23.61 38.59
N ARG A 6 -8.05 -23.54 37.30
CA ARG A 6 -7.44 -24.37 36.26
C ARG A 6 -5.99 -23.94 36.09
N ASN A 7 -5.06 -24.73 36.64
CA ASN A 7 -3.65 -24.69 36.28
C ASN A 7 -3.48 -25.16 34.83
N SER A 8 -3.65 -24.26 33.86
CA SER A 8 -3.17 -24.48 32.49
C SER A 8 -1.65 -24.34 32.50
N LYS A 9 -0.92 -25.36 32.00
CA LYS A 9 0.53 -25.28 31.83
C LYS A 9 0.89 -24.02 31.02
N PRO A 10 1.95 -23.29 31.38
CA PRO A 10 2.38 -22.11 30.62
C PRO A 10 2.76 -22.52 29.20
N VAL A 11 2.23 -21.79 28.21
CA VAL A 11 2.58 -21.97 26.80
C VAL A 11 3.96 -21.34 26.58
N PRO A 12 4.95 -22.08 26.04
CA PRO A 12 6.28 -21.52 25.82
C PRO A 12 6.27 -20.44 24.72
N PRO A 13 7.24 -19.52 24.73
CA PRO A 13 7.42 -18.58 23.64
C PRO A 13 7.63 -19.30 22.31
N PHE A 14 7.14 -18.71 21.22
CA PHE A 14 7.26 -19.26 19.87
C PHE A 14 7.48 -18.16 18.83
N SER A 15 8.05 -18.51 17.68
CA SER A 15 8.30 -17.57 16.59
C SER A 15 7.23 -17.63 15.52
N ILE A 16 6.93 -16.48 14.93
CA ILE A 16 6.21 -16.35 13.65
C ILE A 16 7.04 -15.55 12.65
N ARG A 17 6.72 -15.64 11.37
CA ARG A 17 7.27 -14.75 10.35
C ARG A 17 6.20 -13.76 9.90
N VAL A 18 6.55 -12.47 9.89
CA VAL A 18 5.67 -11.40 9.44
C VAL A 18 6.22 -10.75 8.18
N LYS A 19 5.35 -10.34 7.26
CA LYS A 19 5.69 -9.68 6.00
C LYS A 19 4.84 -8.43 5.76
N LEU A 20 5.46 -7.40 5.21
CA LEU A 20 4.81 -6.19 4.72
C LEU A 20 5.52 -5.70 3.46
N GLY A 21 4.94 -5.95 2.28
CA GLY A 21 5.61 -5.71 1.01
C GLY A 21 6.94 -6.46 0.91
N SER A 22 8.05 -5.75 0.68
CA SER A 22 9.39 -6.31 0.66
C SER A 22 10.02 -6.51 2.05
N LYS A 23 9.41 -5.97 3.11
CA LYS A 23 9.91 -6.09 4.49
C LYS A 23 9.45 -7.43 5.07
N GLN A 24 10.35 -8.14 5.73
CA GLN A 24 10.03 -9.37 6.44
C GLN A 24 10.86 -9.50 7.71
N ALA A 25 10.30 -10.10 8.74
CA ALA A 25 11.00 -10.36 9.99
C ALA A 25 10.47 -11.60 10.70
N ASN A 26 11.32 -12.21 11.53
CA ASN A 26 10.89 -13.20 12.50
C ASN A 26 10.59 -12.49 13.82
N VAL A 27 9.43 -12.80 14.40
CA VAL A 27 8.94 -12.18 15.65
C VAL A 27 8.77 -13.29 16.67
N ILE A 28 9.35 -13.10 17.85
CA ILE A 28 9.17 -14.01 18.99
C ILE A 28 7.98 -13.49 19.79
N LEU A 29 6.99 -14.35 19.97
CA LEU A 29 5.81 -14.11 20.78
C LEU A 29 5.97 -14.86 22.09
N ASP A 30 5.75 -14.18 23.19
CA ASP A 30 5.82 -14.75 24.53
C ASP A 30 4.43 -14.68 25.20
N PRO A 31 3.67 -15.80 25.18
CA PRO A 31 2.35 -15.88 25.81
C PRO A 31 2.34 -15.78 27.33
N SER A 32 3.49 -15.64 27.99
CA SER A 32 3.54 -15.28 29.41
C SER A 32 3.10 -13.83 29.64
N HIS A 33 3.24 -12.95 28.64
CA HIS A 33 2.68 -11.60 28.66
C HIS A 33 1.17 -11.61 28.39
N GLU A 34 0.46 -10.64 28.97
CA GLU A 34 -0.99 -10.49 28.77
C GLU A 34 -1.36 -10.04 27.35
N SER A 35 -0.44 -9.37 26.66
CA SER A 35 -0.65 -8.89 25.30
C SER A 35 0.65 -8.71 24.51
N PHE A 36 0.50 -8.67 23.20
CA PHE A 36 1.56 -8.34 22.25
C PHE A 36 1.23 -7.04 21.53
N SER A 37 2.09 -6.03 21.71
CA SER A 37 1.89 -4.70 21.14
C SER A 37 2.35 -4.60 19.68
N SER A 38 1.56 -3.92 18.86
CA SER A 38 1.91 -3.60 17.47
C SER A 38 3.16 -2.73 17.35
N PHE A 39 3.53 -1.97 18.39
CA PHE A 39 4.78 -1.21 18.37
C PHE A 39 5.99 -2.11 18.18
N HIS A 40 5.96 -3.33 18.74
CA HIS A 40 7.03 -4.30 18.53
C HIS A 40 7.23 -4.56 17.03
N LEU A 41 6.13 -4.79 16.30
CA LEU A 41 6.16 -4.99 14.85
C LEU A 41 6.68 -3.76 14.09
N HIS A 42 6.36 -2.54 14.54
CA HIS A 42 6.90 -1.33 13.92
C HIS A 42 8.44 -1.32 13.95
N TYR A 43 9.04 -1.72 15.07
CA TYR A 43 10.49 -1.79 15.19
C TYR A 43 11.06 -2.97 14.42
N THR A 44 10.49 -4.18 14.56
CA THR A 44 11.02 -5.38 13.88
C THR A 44 10.97 -5.27 12.36
N LEU A 45 9.96 -4.58 11.81
CA LEU A 45 9.84 -4.33 10.38
C LEU A 45 10.54 -3.04 9.93
N ASN A 46 11.31 -2.38 10.79
CA ASN A 46 12.03 -1.14 10.48
C ASN A 46 11.12 -0.08 9.85
N PHE A 47 10.01 0.25 10.51
CA PHE A 47 9.16 1.37 10.10
C PHE A 47 9.94 2.67 10.22
N THR A 48 9.78 3.56 9.23
CA THR A 48 10.35 4.92 9.32
C THR A 48 9.71 5.69 10.48
N PRO A 49 10.33 6.76 11.00
CA PRO A 49 9.70 7.62 12.00
C PRO A 49 8.29 8.09 11.59
N GLU A 50 8.11 8.44 10.31
CA GLU A 50 6.81 8.83 9.76
C GLU A 50 5.80 7.67 9.79
N GLN A 51 6.20 6.49 9.33
CA GLN A 51 5.33 5.30 9.37
C GLN A 51 4.91 4.97 10.81
N ARG A 52 5.77 5.17 11.81
CA ARG A 52 5.41 4.93 13.22
C ARG A 52 4.37 5.90 13.77
N LEU A 53 4.27 7.10 13.20
CA LEU A 53 3.29 8.11 13.62
C LEU A 53 1.92 7.91 12.97
N PHE A 54 1.93 7.38 11.74
CA PHE A 54 0.77 7.45 10.85
C PHE A 54 0.28 6.12 10.33
N VAL A 55 0.99 5.03 10.61
CA VAL A 55 0.56 3.69 10.23
C VAL A 55 0.19 2.94 11.50
N LYS A 56 -1.03 2.41 11.51
CA LYS A 56 -1.56 1.53 12.53
C LYS A 56 -1.63 0.12 11.98
N ILE A 57 -1.04 -0.84 12.67
CA ILE A 57 -1.25 -2.25 12.36
C ILE A 57 -2.62 -2.64 12.90
N ILE A 58 -3.45 -3.26 12.06
CA ILE A 58 -4.82 -3.60 12.41
C ILE A 58 -5.09 -5.10 12.42
N ALA A 59 -4.26 -5.89 11.73
CA ALA A 59 -4.39 -7.34 11.73
C ALA A 59 -3.12 -8.06 11.27
N LEU A 60 -3.07 -9.35 11.55
CA LEU A 60 -2.24 -10.33 10.84
C LEU A 60 -3.15 -11.23 10.01
N GLU A 61 -2.76 -11.53 8.78
CA GLU A 61 -3.45 -12.50 7.93
C GLU A 61 -2.53 -13.67 7.63
N ASP A 62 -2.98 -14.90 7.91
CA ASP A 62 -2.23 -16.10 7.57
C ASP A 62 -2.09 -16.23 6.04
N GLU A 63 -0.85 -16.35 5.55
CA GLU A 63 -0.55 -16.29 4.11
C GLU A 63 -1.21 -17.44 3.32
N GLU A 64 -1.42 -18.59 3.96
CA GLU A 64 -1.93 -19.84 3.35
C GLU A 64 -3.45 -19.94 3.48
N SER A 65 -3.97 -19.82 4.70
CA SER A 65 -5.39 -20.00 5.02
C SER A 65 -6.23 -18.74 4.84
N LYS A 66 -5.61 -17.57 4.69
CA LYS A 66 -6.27 -16.26 4.61
C LYS A 66 -7.11 -15.88 5.84
N VAL A 67 -6.92 -16.59 6.94
CA VAL A 67 -7.57 -16.27 8.22
C VAL A 67 -6.95 -15.00 8.78
N ARG A 68 -7.81 -14.06 9.17
CA ARG A 68 -7.41 -12.75 9.69
C ARG A 68 -7.59 -12.67 11.20
N ILE A 69 -6.54 -12.22 11.88
CA ILE A 69 -6.43 -12.07 13.33
C ILE A 69 -6.28 -10.58 13.62
N ASN A 70 -7.37 -9.97 14.08
CA ASN A 70 -7.43 -8.52 14.26
C ASN A 70 -6.78 -8.10 15.56
N PHE A 71 -6.02 -7.01 15.51
CA PHE A 71 -5.52 -6.34 16.70
C PHE A 71 -6.64 -5.49 17.30
N HIS A 72 -6.65 -5.39 18.62
CA HIS A 72 -7.54 -4.54 19.38
C HIS A 72 -6.88 -3.20 19.69
N ASN A 73 -7.66 -2.14 19.90
CA ASN A 73 -7.11 -0.88 20.38
C ASN A 73 -6.50 -1.07 21.76
N ASP A 74 -5.28 -0.58 21.92
CA ASP A 74 -4.68 -0.41 23.24
C ASP A 74 -5.43 0.70 23.97
N LYS A 75 -5.87 0.44 25.20
CA LYS A 75 -6.63 1.40 26.00
C LYS A 75 -5.74 2.48 26.60
N ASP A 76 -4.47 2.13 26.84
CA ASP A 76 -3.52 2.96 27.55
C ASP A 76 -2.60 3.72 26.58
N ILE A 77 -2.44 3.21 25.36
CA ILE A 77 -1.59 3.83 24.33
C ILE A 77 -2.43 4.35 23.16
N PRO A 78 -2.52 5.69 22.98
CA PRO A 78 -3.14 6.28 21.80
C PRO A 78 -2.53 5.74 20.50
N MET A 79 -3.37 5.31 19.56
CA MET A 79 -2.97 4.66 18.29
C MET A 79 -2.24 3.31 18.44
N GLY A 80 -1.96 2.86 19.66
CA GLY A 80 -1.46 1.52 19.94
C GLY A 80 -2.52 0.46 19.65
N THR A 81 -2.07 -0.70 19.22
CA THR A 81 -2.93 -1.88 19.12
C THR A 81 -2.24 -3.09 19.70
N ILE A 82 -3.03 -4.05 20.15
CA ILE A 82 -2.55 -5.25 20.82
C ILE A 82 -3.24 -6.50 20.29
N LEU A 83 -2.53 -7.61 20.30
CA LEU A 83 -3.14 -8.94 20.36
C LEU A 83 -3.22 -9.37 21.82
N THR A 84 -4.35 -9.93 22.22
CA THR A 84 -4.46 -10.53 23.56
C THR A 84 -3.68 -11.84 23.62
N LYS A 85 -3.33 -12.25 24.84
CA LYS A 85 -2.76 -13.56 25.10
C LYS A 85 -3.59 -14.70 24.51
N GLU A 86 -4.91 -14.63 24.62
CA GLU A 86 -5.82 -15.64 24.07
C GLU A 86 -5.67 -15.74 22.56
N GLN A 87 -5.65 -14.61 21.84
CA GLN A 87 -5.45 -14.58 20.38
C GLN A 87 -4.09 -15.15 19.99
N MET A 88 -3.04 -14.80 20.73
CA MET A 88 -1.70 -15.36 20.49
C MET A 88 -1.68 -16.89 20.64
N ILE A 89 -2.36 -17.43 21.65
CA ILE A 89 -2.38 -18.88 21.93
C ILE A 89 -3.28 -19.63 20.93
N HIS A 90 -4.46 -19.08 20.64
CA HIS A 90 -5.50 -19.80 19.91
C HIS A 90 -5.44 -19.58 18.40
N ASP A 91 -5.02 -18.39 17.94
CA ASP A 91 -5.17 -17.99 16.55
C ASP A 91 -3.83 -18.04 15.80
N LEU A 92 -2.71 -17.78 16.49
CA LEU A 92 -1.38 -17.85 15.88
C LEU A 92 -0.80 -19.27 15.93
N ARG A 93 0.05 -19.58 14.95
CA ARG A 93 0.70 -20.88 14.79
C ARG A 93 2.21 -20.71 14.69
N PRO A 94 2.99 -21.50 15.44
CA PRO A 94 4.45 -21.44 15.37
C PRO A 94 4.98 -21.64 13.95
N ASN A 95 5.97 -20.84 13.58
CA ASN A 95 6.71 -20.88 12.32
C ASN A 95 5.86 -20.67 11.05
N LYS A 96 4.65 -20.12 11.19
CA LYS A 96 3.82 -19.69 10.04
C LYS A 96 4.15 -18.28 9.57
N ASN A 97 3.79 -18.01 8.32
CA ASN A 97 3.94 -16.71 7.68
C ASN A 97 2.63 -15.93 7.77
N TYR A 98 2.73 -14.68 8.19
CA TYR A 98 1.61 -13.76 8.30
C TYR A 98 1.89 -12.47 7.52
N LEU A 99 0.91 -12.02 6.75
CA LEU A 99 0.88 -10.70 6.15
C LEU A 99 0.42 -9.69 7.20
N VAL A 100 1.15 -8.59 7.35
CA VAL A 100 0.77 -7.50 8.24
C VAL A 100 -0.21 -6.60 7.50
N ILE A 101 -1.40 -6.43 8.07
CA ILE A 101 -2.40 -5.51 7.53
C ILE A 101 -2.32 -4.20 8.29
N ILE A 102 -2.17 -3.13 7.54
CA ILE A 102 -1.98 -1.78 8.07
C ILE A 102 -3.10 -0.84 7.63
N GLN A 103 -3.28 0.22 8.40
CA GLN A 103 -4.15 1.35 8.10
C GLN A 103 -3.36 2.64 8.29
N ASP A 104 -3.41 3.54 7.32
CA ASP A 104 -2.86 4.88 7.47
C ASP A 104 -3.86 5.77 8.22
N THR A 105 -3.48 6.20 9.43
CA THR A 105 -4.31 6.94 10.39
C THR A 105 -4.31 8.44 10.16
N ARG A 106 -3.58 8.97 9.17
CA ARG A 106 -3.67 10.39 8.86
C ARG A 106 -5.07 10.70 8.36
N THR A 107 -5.81 11.46 9.16
CA THR A 107 -6.93 12.27 8.70
C THR A 107 -6.35 13.53 8.06
N VAL A 108 -5.85 13.40 6.83
CA VAL A 108 -5.59 14.59 6.02
C VAL A 108 -6.90 14.98 5.38
N THR A 109 -7.29 16.22 5.60
CA THR A 109 -8.52 16.82 5.09
C THR A 109 -8.17 17.93 4.10
N GLU A 110 -9.17 18.44 3.40
CA GLU A 110 -9.02 19.59 2.50
C GLU A 110 -8.37 20.80 3.21
N ASN A 111 -8.61 20.97 4.51
CA ASN A 111 -8.07 22.07 5.32
C ASN A 111 -6.54 22.03 5.49
N ASP A 112 -5.90 20.89 5.23
CA ASP A 112 -4.44 20.75 5.33
C ASP A 112 -3.71 21.20 4.05
N LEU A 113 -4.47 21.46 2.98
CA LEU A 113 -3.98 21.90 1.68
C LEU A 113 -4.00 23.42 1.55
N THR A 114 -3.07 23.96 0.76
CA THR A 114 -3.24 25.35 0.29
C THR A 114 -4.30 25.41 -0.82
N PRO A 115 -4.94 26.57 -1.04
CA PRO A 115 -5.90 26.73 -2.13
C PRO A 115 -5.34 26.34 -3.51
N ASP A 116 -4.06 26.65 -3.76
CA ASP A 116 -3.41 26.30 -5.02
C ASP A 116 -3.19 24.79 -5.17
N GLU A 117 -2.81 24.09 -4.10
CA GLU A 117 -2.66 22.63 -4.14
C GLU A 117 -4.00 21.93 -4.33
N LEU A 118 -5.04 22.39 -3.65
CA LEU A 118 -6.37 21.86 -3.83
C LEU A 118 -6.85 22.04 -5.28
N LYS A 119 -6.60 23.23 -5.86
CA LYS A 119 -6.92 23.52 -7.25
C LYS A 119 -6.15 22.63 -8.22
N ASP A 120 -4.87 22.38 -7.97
CA ASP A 120 -4.06 21.46 -8.78
C ASP A 120 -4.57 20.02 -8.69
N ILE A 121 -4.92 19.54 -7.49
CA ILE A 121 -5.49 18.22 -7.27
C ILE A 121 -6.83 18.09 -8.00
N LYS A 122 -7.69 19.12 -7.90
CA LYS A 122 -8.98 19.15 -8.57
C LYS A 122 -8.84 19.13 -10.09
N ARG A 123 -7.87 19.87 -10.63
CA ARG A 123 -7.56 19.85 -12.07
C ARG A 123 -7.22 18.45 -12.55
N VAL A 124 -6.34 17.73 -11.83
CA VAL A 124 -5.97 16.35 -12.21
C VAL A 124 -7.17 15.41 -12.15
N PHE A 125 -8.01 15.54 -11.11
CA PHE A 125 -9.24 14.74 -11.02
C PHE A 125 -10.16 14.99 -12.21
N ASP A 126 -10.44 16.26 -12.53
CA ASP A 126 -11.33 16.64 -13.63
C ASP A 126 -10.75 16.27 -15.01
N GLU A 127 -9.42 16.16 -15.14
CA GLU A 127 -8.78 15.64 -16.34
C GLU A 127 -9.02 14.14 -16.54
N MET A 128 -9.19 13.38 -15.45
CA MET A 128 -9.42 11.93 -15.48
C MET A 128 -10.91 11.57 -15.52
N ASP A 129 -11.76 12.29 -14.79
CA ASP A 129 -13.23 12.17 -14.77
C ASP A 129 -13.82 12.77 -16.06
N LYS A 130 -13.79 11.98 -17.14
CA LYS A 130 -14.16 12.43 -18.49
C LYS A 130 -15.66 12.57 -18.64
N ASP A 131 -16.42 11.70 -17.99
CA ASP A 131 -17.87 11.74 -18.01
C ASP A 131 -18.47 12.72 -16.99
N LYS A 132 -17.63 13.29 -16.11
CA LYS A 132 -18.00 14.24 -15.05
C LYS A 132 -18.99 13.62 -14.06
N SER A 133 -18.85 12.33 -13.80
CA SER A 133 -19.66 11.61 -12.82
C SER A 133 -19.37 12.02 -11.39
N GLY A 134 -18.26 12.74 -11.15
CA GLY A 134 -17.76 13.04 -9.80
C GLY A 134 -16.94 11.89 -9.22
N SER A 135 -16.56 10.94 -10.05
CA SER A 135 -15.83 9.74 -9.69
C SER A 135 -14.99 9.27 -10.87
N ILE A 136 -13.88 8.57 -10.61
CA ILE A 136 -13.01 8.06 -11.68
C ILE A 136 -13.16 6.54 -11.72
N SER A 137 -13.81 6.05 -12.77
CA SER A 137 -13.99 4.62 -13.00
C SER A 137 -12.68 3.94 -13.41
N LEU A 138 -12.57 2.62 -13.17
CA LEU A 138 -11.45 1.82 -13.68
C LEU A 138 -11.24 1.98 -15.19
N GLN A 139 -12.30 2.20 -15.96
CA GLN A 139 -12.21 2.42 -17.41
C GLN A 139 -11.54 3.74 -17.74
N GLU A 140 -11.88 4.82 -17.03
CA GLU A 140 -11.23 6.13 -17.19
C GLU A 140 -9.76 6.11 -16.79
N VAL A 141 -9.43 5.43 -15.68
CA VAL A 141 -8.02 5.21 -15.28
C VAL A 141 -7.24 4.50 -16.38
N LYS A 142 -7.78 3.39 -16.92
CA LYS A 142 -7.16 2.63 -18.01
C LYS A 142 -7.00 3.49 -19.26
N GLN A 143 -8.02 4.24 -19.62
CA GLN A 143 -8.02 5.09 -20.80
C GLN A 143 -7.00 6.22 -20.69
N PHE A 144 -6.91 6.86 -19.52
CA PHE A 144 -5.94 7.91 -19.24
C PHE A 144 -4.50 7.40 -19.41
N TYR A 145 -4.12 6.32 -18.71
CA TYR A 145 -2.75 5.79 -18.81
C TYR A 145 -2.45 5.16 -20.17
N LYS A 146 -3.45 4.64 -20.87
CA LYS A 146 -3.30 4.19 -22.25
C LYS A 146 -2.96 5.35 -23.19
N GLN A 147 -3.60 6.50 -23.04
CA GLN A 147 -3.30 7.68 -23.85
C GLN A 147 -1.86 8.18 -23.62
N GLU A 148 -1.40 8.21 -22.35
CA GLU A 148 -0.01 8.55 -22.03
C GLU A 148 0.98 7.55 -22.64
N MET A 149 0.69 6.25 -22.52
CA MET A 149 1.50 5.18 -23.10
C MET A 149 1.62 5.33 -24.62
N GLU A 150 0.49 5.51 -25.32
CA GLU A 150 0.46 5.69 -26.78
C GLU A 150 1.26 6.92 -27.22
N LEU A 151 1.21 8.02 -26.47
CA LEU A 151 2.02 9.21 -26.76
C LEU A 151 3.52 8.90 -26.64
N ASN A 152 3.93 8.24 -25.56
CA ASN A 152 5.32 7.83 -25.34
C ASN A 152 5.81 6.86 -26.42
N MET A 153 4.98 5.91 -26.83
CA MET A 153 5.30 4.99 -27.94
C MET A 153 5.48 5.72 -29.27
N ARG A 154 4.66 6.75 -29.56
CA ARG A 154 4.83 7.58 -30.77
C ARG A 154 6.14 8.37 -30.75
N ILE A 155 6.50 8.93 -29.59
CA ILE A 155 7.79 9.64 -29.42
C ILE A 155 8.95 8.66 -29.61
N ALA A 156 8.92 7.51 -28.94
CA ALA A 156 9.94 6.48 -29.06
C ALA A 156 10.09 5.97 -30.50
N ARG A 157 8.97 5.83 -31.23
CA ARG A 157 9.00 5.45 -32.65
C ARG A 157 9.72 6.49 -33.49
N LYS A 158 9.40 7.78 -33.34
CA LYS A 158 10.09 8.87 -34.05
C LYS A 158 11.60 8.85 -33.80
N VAL A 159 12.03 8.64 -32.55
CA VAL A 159 13.45 8.52 -32.21
C VAL A 159 14.09 7.30 -32.88
N CYS A 160 13.41 6.16 -32.89
CA CYS A 160 13.87 4.94 -33.56
C CYS A 160 14.05 5.17 -35.07
N ASP A 161 13.05 5.74 -35.75
CA ASP A 161 13.09 6.01 -37.19
C ASP A 161 14.24 6.98 -37.54
N GLN A 162 14.48 8.01 -36.72
CA GLN A 162 15.62 8.91 -36.88
C GLN A 162 16.97 8.19 -36.73
N LYS A 163 17.10 7.26 -35.78
CA LYS A 163 18.31 6.44 -35.62
C LYS A 163 18.54 5.54 -36.84
N ILE A 164 17.47 4.90 -37.33
CA ILE A 164 17.51 4.03 -38.52
C ILE A 164 17.94 4.83 -39.76
N GLN A 165 17.37 6.02 -39.97
CA GLN A 165 17.75 6.90 -41.08
C GLN A 165 19.24 7.25 -41.07
N LYS A 166 19.83 7.50 -39.89
CA LYS A 166 21.25 7.82 -39.75
C LYS A 166 22.17 6.61 -39.86
N GLN A 167 21.71 5.40 -39.47
CA GLN A 167 22.52 4.19 -39.37
C GLN A 167 21.73 2.96 -39.83
N ILE A 168 21.40 2.90 -41.13
CA ILE A 168 20.50 1.89 -41.69
C ILE A 168 20.94 0.44 -41.43
N LEU A 169 22.26 0.17 -41.41
CA LEU A 169 22.81 -1.16 -41.14
C LEU A 169 22.53 -1.66 -39.72
N ARG A 170 22.15 -0.77 -38.79
CA ARG A 170 21.79 -1.11 -37.40
C ARG A 170 20.28 -1.20 -37.18
N LYS A 171 19.47 -1.19 -38.24
CA LYS A 171 18.00 -1.18 -38.18
C LYS A 171 17.44 -2.22 -37.22
N GLU A 172 17.90 -3.47 -37.31
CA GLU A 172 17.41 -4.56 -36.46
C GLU A 172 17.66 -4.32 -34.96
N ILE A 173 18.78 -3.70 -34.62
CA ILE A 173 19.12 -3.37 -33.23
C ILE A 173 18.14 -2.31 -32.70
N PHE A 174 17.88 -1.25 -33.48
CA PHE A 174 16.97 -0.18 -33.08
C PHE A 174 15.52 -0.63 -33.01
N GLU A 175 15.06 -1.48 -33.93
CA GLU A 175 13.72 -2.07 -33.84
C GLU A 175 13.58 -2.96 -32.59
N LYS A 176 14.62 -3.74 -32.24
CA LYS A 176 14.63 -4.51 -30.97
C LYS A 176 14.60 -3.60 -29.73
N GLU A 177 15.33 -2.48 -29.74
CA GLU A 177 15.26 -1.47 -28.67
C GLU A 177 13.86 -0.85 -28.55
N TYR A 178 13.22 -0.53 -29.68
CA TYR A 178 11.86 0.01 -29.70
C TYR A 178 10.84 -0.97 -29.13
N VAL A 179 10.91 -2.26 -29.49
CA VAL A 179 10.04 -3.30 -28.92
C VAL A 179 10.21 -3.39 -27.40
N ARG A 180 11.45 -3.36 -26.89
CA ARG A 180 11.70 -3.34 -25.44
C ARG A 180 11.12 -2.11 -24.75
N ALA A 181 11.21 -0.94 -25.40
CA ALA A 181 10.60 0.28 -24.87
C ALA A 181 9.07 0.15 -24.80
N CYS A 182 8.42 -0.46 -25.80
CA CYS A 182 6.98 -0.70 -25.79
C CYS A 182 6.57 -1.61 -24.62
N GLN A 183 7.28 -2.73 -24.42
CA GLN A 183 7.05 -3.64 -23.30
C GLN A 183 7.25 -2.95 -21.94
N PHE A 184 8.26 -2.07 -21.85
CA PHE A 184 8.49 -1.27 -20.66
C PHE A 184 7.33 -0.31 -20.39
N PHE A 185 6.84 0.41 -21.39
CA PHE A 185 5.71 1.32 -21.22
C PHE A 185 4.42 0.60 -20.83
N GLU A 186 4.14 -0.59 -21.39
CA GLU A 186 3.01 -1.41 -20.96
C GLU A 186 3.13 -1.83 -19.48
N THR A 187 4.34 -2.21 -19.05
CA THR A 187 4.60 -2.56 -17.65
C THR A 187 4.34 -1.36 -16.72
N ILE A 188 4.82 -0.17 -17.10
CA ILE A 188 4.59 1.06 -16.34
C ILE A 188 3.10 1.42 -16.32
N MET A 189 2.40 1.31 -17.44
CA MET A 189 0.94 1.56 -17.51
C MET A 189 0.18 0.67 -16.53
N ASN A 190 0.44 -0.64 -16.56
CA ASN A 190 -0.21 -1.61 -15.67
C ASN A 190 0.13 -1.34 -14.19
N SER A 191 1.38 -1.00 -13.90
CA SER A 191 1.81 -0.60 -12.56
C SER A 191 1.07 0.65 -12.09
N ASN A 192 0.99 1.69 -12.93
CA ASN A 192 0.31 2.94 -12.61
C ASN A 192 -1.20 2.73 -12.38
N ILE A 193 -1.88 1.93 -13.21
CA ILE A 193 -3.28 1.56 -12.99
C ILE A 193 -3.43 0.86 -11.65
N SER A 194 -2.58 -0.14 -11.37
CA SER A 194 -2.65 -0.88 -10.10
C SER A 194 -2.40 0.01 -8.89
N HIS A 195 -1.46 0.96 -8.97
CA HIS A 195 -1.19 1.92 -7.91
C HIS A 195 -2.34 2.91 -7.74
N PHE A 196 -2.90 3.40 -8.85
CA PHE A 196 -4.02 4.33 -8.80
C PHE A 196 -5.22 3.72 -8.09
N MET A 197 -5.54 2.45 -8.41
CA MET A 197 -6.65 1.73 -7.80
C MET A 197 -6.44 1.38 -6.32
N GLN A 198 -5.25 1.60 -5.73
CA GLN A 198 -5.10 1.50 -4.27
C GLN A 198 -5.81 2.64 -3.53
N GLN A 199 -6.25 3.68 -4.24
CA GLN A 199 -7.05 4.77 -3.70
C GLN A 199 -8.52 4.38 -3.50
N ASP A 200 -9.01 3.36 -4.21
CA ASP A 200 -10.35 2.79 -4.04
C ASP A 200 -10.38 2.02 -2.72
N THR A 201 -10.93 2.66 -1.68
CA THR A 201 -10.86 2.16 -0.31
C THR A 201 -11.97 1.17 0.02
N ASP A 202 -13.10 1.27 -0.67
CA ASP A 202 -14.23 0.36 -0.52
C ASP A 202 -14.23 -0.77 -1.59
N ASN A 203 -13.27 -0.73 -2.52
CA ASN A 203 -13.03 -1.72 -3.58
C ASN A 203 -14.22 -1.87 -4.54
N ASN A 204 -14.92 -0.76 -4.81
CA ASN A 204 -16.07 -0.72 -5.71
C ASN A 204 -15.68 -0.49 -7.20
N GLN A 205 -14.38 -0.43 -7.50
CA GLN A 205 -13.76 -0.15 -8.81
C GLN A 205 -13.92 1.29 -9.31
N VAL A 206 -14.26 2.20 -8.42
CA VAL A 206 -14.44 3.62 -8.68
C VAL A 206 -13.68 4.40 -7.61
N VAL A 207 -12.92 5.41 -8.01
CA VAL A 207 -12.25 6.32 -7.07
C VAL A 207 -13.05 7.61 -6.98
N THR A 208 -13.70 7.83 -5.85
CA THR A 208 -14.45 9.06 -5.60
C THR A 208 -13.53 10.28 -5.41
N TRP A 209 -14.09 11.49 -5.52
CA TRP A 209 -13.35 12.72 -5.19
C TRP A 209 -12.76 12.68 -3.77
N GLU A 210 -13.50 12.16 -2.79
CA GLU A 210 -13.05 12.09 -1.40
C GLU A 210 -11.83 11.16 -1.24
N GLU A 211 -11.88 9.98 -1.86
CA GLU A 211 -10.77 9.01 -1.85
C GLU A 211 -9.53 9.56 -2.55
N PHE A 212 -9.73 10.14 -3.75
CA PHE A 212 -8.67 10.77 -4.50
C PHE A 212 -8.02 11.92 -3.72
N LEU A 213 -8.83 12.85 -3.20
CA LEU A 213 -8.38 14.00 -2.42
C LEU A 213 -7.61 13.56 -1.18
N LYS A 214 -8.15 12.60 -0.43
CA LYS A 214 -7.50 12.06 0.78
C LYS A 214 -6.13 11.48 0.46
N HIS A 215 -6.00 10.73 -0.64
CA HIS A 215 -4.71 10.19 -1.06
C HIS A 215 -3.76 11.31 -1.50
N GLN A 216 -4.18 12.21 -2.38
CA GLN A 216 -3.32 13.30 -2.87
C GLN A 216 -2.88 14.25 -1.75
N ALA A 217 -3.76 14.53 -0.79
CA ALA A 217 -3.45 15.37 0.35
C ALA A 217 -2.40 14.73 1.26
N LYS A 218 -2.50 13.40 1.50
CA LYS A 218 -1.47 12.65 2.22
C LYS A 218 -0.09 12.75 1.55
N VAL A 219 -0.05 12.60 0.22
CA VAL A 219 1.20 12.71 -0.55
C VAL A 219 1.81 14.12 -0.42
N LYS A 220 1.00 15.17 -0.61
CA LYS A 220 1.45 16.57 -0.52
C LYS A 220 1.96 16.93 0.86
N VAL A 221 1.20 16.61 1.91
CA VAL A 221 1.58 16.92 3.30
C VAL A 221 2.84 16.16 3.73
N SER A 222 3.01 14.90 3.32
CA SER A 222 4.27 14.17 3.54
C SER A 222 5.46 14.87 2.90
N ASN A 223 5.33 15.28 1.64
CA ASN A 223 6.44 15.89 0.91
C ASN A 223 6.87 17.25 1.50
N ARG A 224 5.94 18.03 2.07
CA ARG A 224 6.27 19.28 2.77
C ARG A 224 7.12 19.07 4.02
N LYS A 225 6.96 17.95 4.74
CA LYS A 225 7.66 17.69 6.01
C LYS A 225 9.09 17.18 5.82
N ILE A 226 9.48 16.87 4.58
CA ILE A 226 10.79 16.33 4.21
C ILE A 226 11.71 17.42 3.62
N GLY A 227 11.15 18.58 3.24
CA GLY A 227 11.90 19.77 2.82
C GLY A 227 12.08 20.76 3.97
#